data_AF-A0A7C5D266-F1
#
_entry.id   AF-A0A7C5D266-F1
#
_cell.length_a   1.000
_cell.length_b   1.000
_cell.length_c   1.000
_cell.angle_alpha   90.00
_cell.angle_beta   90.00
_cell.angle_gamma   90.00
#
_symmetry.space_group_name_H-M   'P 1'
#
loop_
_entity.id
_entity.type
_entity.pdbx_description
1 polymer ?
#
loop_
_entity_poly.entity_id
_entity_poly.type
_entity_poly.pdbx_seq_one_letter_code
_entity_poly.pdbx_strand_id
1 'polypeptide(L)'
;MGNDFSDRLSRIAHQPHSPFVPPETKLPEFTIRAVVSGIVLGLLFGASSLYLVLKVGLTVSASIPIAVISLGLFRVLTNAGVKPASILEHNIVQTTGSAGESLAFGIGVTMPAILILGFDLDVCRVTLVAALGGLLGIAMMIPLRRALIVQQHGVLKYPEGTACAEVLKAGTSLQNKPNTSMVAGAQLVFCGFAVGFVYKFLMSGLRLWKEIPEKVFGKGFAGGSISAEVSPELLGVGYIIGPRIASIMFAGGALSYLVLIPLIRFFGGYASTP
;
A
#
# COMPACT_ATOMS: atom_id res chain seq x y z
N MET A 1 24.85 23.59 18.01
CA MET A 1 24.69 22.16 17.66
C MET A 1 23.75 21.91 16.46
N GLY A 2 23.43 22.92 15.63
CA GLY A 2 22.49 22.79 14.50
C GLY A 2 23.10 22.65 13.09
N ASN A 3 24.42 22.87 12.93
CA ASN A 3 25.06 22.93 11.60
C ASN A 3 25.57 21.57 11.09
N ASP A 4 25.87 20.60 11.96
CA ASP A 4 26.38 19.28 11.54
C ASP A 4 25.29 18.43 10.87
N PHE A 5 24.02 18.60 11.26
CA PHE A 5 22.91 17.84 10.66
C PHE A 5 22.58 18.36 9.25
N SER A 6 22.52 19.68 9.03
CA SER A 6 22.29 20.25 7.70
C SER A 6 23.44 19.98 6.74
N ASP A 7 24.69 20.02 7.23
CA ASP A 7 25.87 19.66 6.41
C ASP A 7 25.96 18.16 6.09
N ARG A 8 25.46 17.28 6.96
CA ARG A 8 25.36 15.85 6.63
C ARG A 8 24.28 15.61 5.58
N LEU A 9 23.16 16.32 5.64
CA LEU A 9 22.10 16.22 4.64
C LEU A 9 22.56 16.71 3.27
N SER A 10 23.31 17.82 3.20
CA SER A 10 23.87 18.32 1.94
C SER A 10 24.89 17.35 1.32
N ARG A 11 25.71 16.67 2.14
CA ARG A 11 26.67 15.66 1.67
C ARG A 11 26.01 14.38 1.14
N ILE A 12 24.87 13.97 1.68
CA ILE A 12 24.13 12.79 1.20
C ILE A 12 23.36 13.13 -0.09
N ALA A 13 22.79 14.33 -0.19
CA ALA A 13 22.05 14.79 -1.37
C ALA A 13 22.91 14.86 -2.66
N HIS A 14 24.24 14.97 -2.52
CA HIS A 14 25.18 15.07 -3.63
C HIS A 14 25.96 13.77 -3.95
N GLN A 15 25.62 12.63 -3.35
CA GLN A 15 26.22 11.37 -3.80
C GLN A 15 25.74 11.04 -5.22
N PRO A 16 26.65 10.77 -6.18
CA PRO A 16 26.27 10.42 -7.53
C PRO A 16 25.55 9.06 -7.52
N HIS A 17 24.21 9.09 -7.62
CA HIS A 17 23.41 7.89 -7.75
C HIS A 17 23.64 7.28 -9.13
N SER A 18 24.39 6.18 -9.19
CA SER A 18 24.53 5.39 -10.43
C SER A 18 23.24 4.59 -10.69
N PRO A 19 22.52 4.85 -11.79
CA PRO A 19 21.32 4.09 -12.13
C PRO A 19 21.65 2.61 -12.40
N PHE A 20 20.80 1.69 -11.95
CA PHE A 20 20.97 0.26 -12.21
C PHE A 20 20.95 -0.07 -13.73
N VAL A 21 20.17 0.69 -14.51
CA VAL A 21 20.19 0.66 -15.97
C VAL A 21 20.78 2.00 -16.44
N PRO A 22 21.93 2.00 -17.16
CA PRO A 22 22.50 3.23 -17.70
C PRO A 22 21.52 3.93 -18.66
N PRO A 23 21.44 5.28 -18.66
CA PRO A 23 20.54 6.03 -19.55
C PRO A 23 20.72 5.76 -21.04
N GLU A 24 21.91 5.29 -21.43
CA GLU A 24 22.27 4.95 -22.81
C GLU A 24 21.72 3.60 -23.28
N THR A 25 21.28 2.74 -22.34
CA THR A 25 20.81 1.40 -22.65
C THR A 25 19.35 1.43 -23.08
N LYS A 26 19.07 1.06 -24.33
CA LYS A 26 17.69 0.90 -24.84
C LYS A 26 17.14 -0.47 -24.46
N LEU A 27 16.36 -0.52 -23.38
CA LEU A 27 15.55 -1.67 -23.01
C LEU A 27 14.07 -1.40 -23.35
N PRO A 28 13.27 -2.43 -23.61
CA PRO A 28 11.82 -2.24 -23.70
C PRO A 28 11.31 -1.78 -22.32
N GLU A 29 10.61 -0.66 -22.27
CA GLU A 29 10.05 -0.10 -21.02
C GLU A 29 8.53 -0.16 -21.04
N PHE A 30 7.93 0.49 -22.04
CA PHE A 30 6.48 0.58 -22.20
C PHE A 30 6.00 -0.41 -23.25
N THR A 31 5.45 -1.54 -22.81
CA THR A 31 4.91 -2.56 -23.69
C THR A 31 3.44 -2.85 -23.36
N ILE A 32 2.67 -3.22 -24.39
CA ILE A 32 1.23 -3.54 -24.22
C ILE A 32 1.04 -4.66 -23.20
N ARG A 33 1.90 -5.68 -23.22
CA ARG A 33 1.87 -6.79 -22.25
C ARG A 33 2.09 -6.32 -20.81
N ALA A 34 2.99 -5.37 -20.57
CA ALA A 34 3.23 -4.81 -19.25
C ALA A 34 2.03 -3.98 -18.76
N VAL A 35 1.44 -3.16 -19.64
CA VAL A 35 0.27 -2.35 -19.30
C VAL A 35 -0.95 -3.23 -19.02
N VAL A 36 -1.24 -4.20 -19.87
CA VAL A 36 -2.40 -5.11 -19.70
C VAL A 36 -2.28 -5.94 -18.43
N SER A 37 -1.11 -6.53 -18.17
CA SER A 37 -0.89 -7.28 -16.92
C SER A 37 -0.97 -6.36 -15.69
N GLY A 38 -0.45 -5.14 -15.78
CA GLY A 38 -0.59 -4.12 -14.75
C GLY A 38 -2.05 -3.73 -14.46
N ILE A 39 -2.88 -3.56 -15.50
CA ILE A 39 -4.33 -3.27 -15.35
C ILE A 39 -5.04 -4.42 -14.65
N VAL A 40 -4.78 -5.67 -15.06
CA VAL A 40 -5.42 -6.85 -14.45
C VAL A 40 -5.06 -6.96 -12.98
N LEU A 41 -3.76 -6.82 -12.64
CA LEU A 41 -3.32 -6.82 -11.24
C LEU A 41 -3.85 -5.62 -10.46
N GLY A 42 -3.93 -4.45 -11.10
CA GLY A 42 -4.48 -3.23 -10.49
C GLY A 42 -5.98 -3.33 -10.19
N LEU A 43 -6.77 -3.98 -11.04
CA LEU A 43 -8.18 -4.25 -10.77
C LEU A 43 -8.33 -5.22 -9.58
N LEU A 44 -7.53 -6.28 -9.53
CA LEU A 44 -7.55 -7.27 -8.46
C LEU A 44 -7.17 -6.65 -7.10
N PHE A 45 -5.99 -6.01 -7.04
CA PHE A 45 -5.49 -5.41 -5.80
C PHE A 45 -6.24 -4.13 -5.44
N GLY A 46 -6.71 -3.35 -6.42
CA GLY A 46 -7.58 -2.20 -6.19
C GLY A 46 -8.90 -2.57 -5.53
N ALA A 47 -9.57 -3.63 -5.99
CA ALA A 47 -10.78 -4.15 -5.34
C ALA A 47 -10.51 -4.63 -3.91
N SER A 48 -9.39 -5.34 -3.69
CA SER A 48 -8.97 -5.78 -2.36
C SER A 48 -8.69 -4.59 -1.43
N SER A 49 -7.99 -3.56 -1.91
CA SER A 49 -7.67 -2.37 -1.11
C SER A 49 -8.90 -1.52 -0.82
N LEU A 50 -9.86 -1.43 -1.75
CA LEU A 50 -11.14 -0.76 -1.50
C LEU A 50 -11.93 -1.46 -0.39
N TYR A 51 -11.94 -2.80 -0.37
CA TYR A 51 -12.56 -3.55 0.72
C TYR A 51 -11.88 -3.26 2.07
N LEU A 52 -10.55 -3.29 2.13
CA LEU A 52 -9.81 -3.04 3.37
C LEU A 52 -10.00 -1.61 3.88
N VAL A 53 -10.02 -0.61 3.00
CA VAL A 53 -10.23 0.77 3.41
C VAL A 53 -11.65 0.98 3.95
N LEU A 54 -12.65 0.33 3.36
CA LEU A 54 -14.03 0.41 3.85
C LEU A 54 -14.23 -0.38 5.16
N LYS A 55 -13.49 -1.46 5.36
CA LYS A 55 -13.58 -2.28 6.58
C LYS A 55 -12.83 -1.65 7.77
N VAL A 56 -11.58 -1.23 7.54
CA VAL A 56 -10.63 -0.88 8.62
C VAL A 56 -10.19 0.59 8.55
N GLY A 57 -10.50 1.30 7.47
CA GLY A 57 -10.06 2.70 7.27
C GLY A 57 -8.59 2.85 6.86
N LEU A 58 -7.88 1.74 6.63
CA LEU A 58 -6.47 1.71 6.25
C LEU A 58 -6.28 0.83 5.01
N THR A 59 -5.29 1.17 4.18
CA THR A 59 -4.86 0.34 3.03
C THR A 59 -3.50 -0.27 3.27
N VAL A 60 -3.24 -1.35 2.54
CA VAL A 60 -1.99 -2.12 2.60
C VAL A 60 -1.32 -2.01 1.24
N SER A 61 -0.07 -1.53 1.23
CA SER A 61 0.73 -1.37 0.01
C SER A 61 0.89 -2.70 -0.71
N ALA A 62 0.27 -2.82 -1.89
CA ALA A 62 0.33 -4.00 -2.75
C ALA A 62 1.51 -3.95 -3.74
N SER A 63 2.39 -2.94 -3.64
CA SER A 63 3.47 -2.74 -4.62
C SER A 63 4.48 -3.90 -4.67
N ILE A 64 4.92 -4.39 -3.50
CA ILE A 64 5.85 -5.53 -3.39
C ILE A 64 5.25 -6.80 -4.00
N PRO A 65 4.03 -7.24 -3.61
CA PRO A 65 3.48 -8.46 -4.17
C PRO A 65 3.16 -8.36 -5.66
N ILE A 66 2.71 -7.21 -6.17
CA ILE A 66 2.50 -7.00 -7.60
C ILE A 66 3.83 -7.18 -8.37
N ALA A 67 4.94 -6.65 -7.85
CA ALA A 67 6.26 -6.84 -8.45
C ALA A 67 6.67 -8.33 -8.51
N VAL A 68 6.44 -9.10 -7.45
CA VAL A 68 6.73 -10.54 -7.40
C VAL A 68 5.84 -11.34 -8.35
N ILE A 69 4.54 -11.06 -8.36
CA ILE A 69 3.57 -11.73 -9.24
C ILE A 69 3.91 -11.42 -10.69
N SER A 70 4.31 -10.18 -11.01
CA SER A 70 4.78 -9.79 -12.34
C SER A 70 5.98 -10.63 -12.77
N LEU A 71 7.02 -10.76 -11.93
CA LEU A 71 8.18 -11.62 -12.21
C LEU A 71 7.77 -13.08 -12.48
N GLY A 72 6.86 -13.63 -11.66
CA GLY A 72 6.33 -14.98 -11.84
C GLY A 72 5.55 -15.16 -13.14
N LEU A 73 4.63 -14.23 -13.42
CA LEU A 73 3.77 -14.25 -14.61
C LEU A 73 4.59 -14.22 -15.90
N PHE A 74 5.53 -13.27 -16.01
CA PHE A 74 6.38 -13.20 -17.19
C PHE A 74 7.36 -14.37 -17.28
N ARG A 75 7.78 -15.00 -16.18
CA ARG A 75 8.59 -16.22 -16.23
C ARG A 75 7.81 -17.41 -16.79
N VAL A 76 6.54 -17.58 -16.41
CA VAL A 76 5.67 -18.60 -17.01
C VAL A 76 5.48 -18.34 -18.51
N LEU A 77 5.26 -17.08 -18.90
CA LEU A 77 5.17 -16.70 -20.31
C LEU A 77 6.49 -16.94 -21.06
N THR A 78 7.65 -16.68 -20.44
CA THR A 78 8.95 -16.97 -21.04
C THR A 78 9.15 -18.46 -21.27
N ASN A 79 8.77 -19.31 -20.31
CA ASN A 79 8.82 -20.76 -20.46
C ASN A 79 7.88 -21.26 -21.57
N ALA A 80 6.80 -20.52 -21.86
CA ALA A 80 5.87 -20.78 -22.95
C ALA A 80 6.32 -20.19 -24.31
N GLY A 81 7.55 -19.64 -24.41
CA GLY A 81 8.14 -19.15 -25.67
C GLY A 81 8.05 -17.63 -25.90
N VAL A 82 7.54 -16.86 -24.93
CA VAL A 82 7.51 -15.38 -25.01
C VAL A 82 8.89 -14.81 -24.63
N LYS A 83 9.27 -13.66 -25.20
CA LYS A 83 10.53 -12.98 -24.82
C LYS A 83 10.52 -12.61 -23.33
N PRO A 84 11.66 -12.73 -22.61
CA PRO A 84 11.75 -12.26 -21.23
C PRO A 84 11.40 -10.77 -21.13
N ALA A 85 10.81 -10.38 -20.02
CA ALA A 85 10.50 -8.98 -19.72
C ALA A 85 11.72 -8.28 -19.13
N SER A 86 11.90 -7.00 -19.47
CA SER A 86 12.94 -6.20 -18.84
C SER A 86 12.54 -5.79 -17.42
N ILE A 87 13.52 -5.34 -16.62
CA ILE A 87 13.24 -4.74 -15.30
C ILE A 87 12.31 -3.52 -15.39
N LEU A 88 12.35 -2.80 -16.50
CA LEU A 88 11.55 -1.61 -16.73
C LEU A 88 10.10 -1.96 -17.08
N GLU A 89 9.88 -3.05 -17.83
CA GLU A 89 8.53 -3.58 -18.04
C GLU A 89 7.89 -4.03 -16.72
N HIS A 90 8.64 -4.71 -15.86
CA HIS A 90 8.15 -5.08 -14.53
C HIS A 90 7.83 -3.86 -13.66
N ASN A 91 8.62 -2.80 -13.76
CA ASN A 91 8.34 -1.53 -13.08
C ASN A 91 7.03 -0.88 -13.58
N ILE A 92 6.75 -0.92 -14.89
CA ILE A 92 5.47 -0.45 -15.45
C ILE A 92 4.30 -1.27 -14.92
N VAL A 93 4.42 -2.60 -14.85
CA VAL A 93 3.38 -3.47 -14.27
C VAL A 93 3.11 -3.11 -12.82
N GLN A 94 4.17 -2.96 -12.02
CA GLN A 94 4.08 -2.56 -10.62
C GLN A 94 3.39 -1.20 -10.46
N THR A 95 3.83 -0.20 -11.22
CA THR A 95 3.32 1.18 -11.14
C THR A 95 1.86 1.24 -11.58
N THR A 96 1.50 0.55 -12.65
CA THR A 96 0.10 0.48 -13.14
C THR A 96 -0.78 -0.24 -12.13
N GLY A 97 -0.29 -1.34 -11.53
CA GLY A 97 -1.01 -2.10 -10.52
C GLY A 97 -1.24 -1.31 -9.22
N SER A 98 -0.21 -0.62 -8.71
CA SER A 98 -0.32 0.17 -7.48
C SER A 98 -1.07 1.49 -7.66
N ALA A 99 -1.18 2.01 -8.88
CA ALA A 99 -2.04 3.16 -9.18
C ALA A 99 -3.52 2.84 -8.88
N GLY A 100 -3.96 1.59 -9.10
CA GLY A 100 -5.31 1.15 -8.74
C GLY A 100 -5.59 1.21 -7.23
N GLU A 101 -4.59 0.88 -6.40
CA GLU A 101 -4.68 1.01 -4.94
C GLU A 101 -4.83 2.48 -4.51
N SER A 102 -4.05 3.37 -5.12
CA SER A 102 -4.09 4.81 -4.80
C SER A 102 -5.48 5.40 -5.08
N LEU A 103 -6.10 4.97 -6.18
CA LEU A 103 -7.46 5.35 -6.54
C LEU A 103 -8.50 4.74 -5.58
N ALA A 104 -8.33 3.46 -5.23
CA ALA A 104 -9.21 2.76 -4.30
C ALA A 104 -9.27 3.43 -2.92
N PHE A 105 -8.14 3.89 -2.39
CA PHE A 105 -8.10 4.66 -1.14
C PHE A 105 -8.92 5.95 -1.24
N GLY A 106 -8.69 6.76 -2.28
CA GLY A 106 -9.40 8.02 -2.49
C GLY A 106 -10.91 7.83 -2.60
N ILE A 107 -11.36 6.85 -3.39
CA ILE A 107 -12.79 6.55 -3.53
C ILE A 107 -13.35 6.00 -2.21
N GLY A 108 -12.65 5.09 -1.56
CA GLY A 108 -13.14 4.42 -0.36
C GLY A 108 -13.32 5.34 0.85
N VAL A 109 -12.58 6.45 0.93
CA VAL A 109 -12.84 7.48 1.96
C VAL A 109 -13.91 8.49 1.54
N THR A 110 -14.01 8.80 0.24
CA THR A 110 -14.94 9.82 -0.26
C THR A 110 -16.38 9.30 -0.40
N MET A 111 -16.59 8.07 -0.85
CA MET A 111 -17.93 7.55 -1.13
C MET A 111 -18.80 7.39 0.13
N PRO A 112 -18.29 6.86 1.26
CA PRO A 112 -19.06 6.83 2.49
C PRO A 112 -19.43 8.23 2.98
N ALA A 113 -18.55 9.23 2.81
CA ALA A 113 -18.84 10.61 3.19
C ALA A 113 -19.97 11.21 2.35
N ILE A 114 -19.97 10.99 1.03
CA ILE A 114 -21.05 11.43 0.13
C ILE A 114 -22.38 10.76 0.49
N LEU A 115 -22.35 9.47 0.82
CA LEU A 115 -23.53 8.71 1.25
C LEU A 115 -24.11 9.29 2.56
N ILE A 116 -23.26 9.59 3.54
CA ILE A 116 -23.67 10.19 4.83
C ILE A 116 -24.31 11.58 4.62
N LEU A 117 -23.85 12.33 3.62
CA LEU A 117 -24.43 13.63 3.24
C LEU A 117 -25.79 13.52 2.51
N GLY A 118 -26.30 12.31 2.30
CA GLY A 118 -27.61 12.05 1.71
C GLY A 118 -27.63 12.00 0.18
N PHE A 119 -26.47 11.91 -0.47
CA PHE A 119 -26.39 11.74 -1.92
C PHE A 119 -26.34 10.25 -2.31
N ASP A 120 -27.08 9.89 -3.36
CA ASP A 120 -27.04 8.54 -3.91
C ASP A 120 -25.71 8.22 -4.63
N LEU A 121 -25.26 6.98 -4.47
CA LEU A 121 -24.12 6.39 -5.16
C LEU A 121 -24.52 5.95 -6.57
N ASP A 122 -24.71 6.92 -7.46
CA ASP A 122 -24.90 6.64 -8.87
C ASP A 122 -23.57 6.26 -9.54
N VAL A 123 -23.59 5.24 -10.40
CA VAL A 123 -22.37 4.71 -11.06
C VAL A 123 -21.67 5.81 -11.85
N CYS A 124 -22.40 6.67 -12.56
CA CYS A 124 -21.79 7.76 -13.32
C CYS A 124 -21.11 8.78 -12.40
N ARG A 125 -21.69 9.11 -11.24
CA ARG A 125 -21.03 10.01 -10.26
C ARG A 125 -19.76 9.39 -9.71
N VAL A 126 -19.81 8.13 -9.30
CA VAL A 126 -18.65 7.41 -8.77
C VAL A 126 -17.54 7.37 -9.81
N THR A 127 -17.85 7.02 -11.06
CA THR A 127 -16.89 7.00 -12.15
C THR A 127 -16.33 8.38 -12.46
N LEU A 128 -17.14 9.44 -12.47
CA LEU A 128 -16.68 10.81 -12.71
C LEU A 128 -15.73 11.29 -11.60
N VAL A 129 -16.09 11.08 -10.33
CA VAL A 129 -15.24 11.44 -9.20
C VAL A 129 -13.93 10.65 -9.23
N ALA A 130 -13.99 9.36 -9.51
CA ALA A 130 -12.81 8.51 -9.68
C ALA A 130 -11.91 9.00 -10.83
N ALA A 131 -12.49 9.30 -11.99
CA ALA A 131 -11.74 9.76 -13.16
C ALA A 131 -11.09 11.13 -12.93
N LEU A 132 -11.85 12.09 -12.41
CA LEU A 132 -11.35 13.43 -12.11
C LEU A 132 -10.30 13.40 -10.99
N GLY A 133 -10.54 12.63 -9.93
CA GLY A 133 -9.60 12.45 -8.83
C GLY A 133 -8.30 11.76 -9.29
N GLY A 134 -8.41 10.74 -10.15
CA GLY A 134 -7.27 10.08 -10.77
C GLY A 134 -6.46 11.02 -11.67
N LEU A 135 -7.12 11.79 -12.54
CA LEU A 135 -6.48 12.79 -13.40
C LEU A 135 -5.77 13.87 -12.57
N LEU A 136 -6.42 14.37 -11.51
CA LEU A 136 -5.82 15.32 -10.58
C LEU A 136 -4.60 14.72 -9.89
N GLY A 137 -4.67 13.46 -9.47
CA GLY A 137 -3.53 12.73 -8.88
C GLY A 137 -2.34 12.63 -9.84
N ILE A 138 -2.59 12.32 -11.11
CA ILE A 138 -1.55 12.30 -12.15
C ILE A 138 -0.94 13.69 -12.34
N ALA A 139 -1.77 14.73 -12.41
CA ALA A 139 -1.30 16.12 -12.53
C ALA A 139 -0.43 16.53 -11.32
N MET A 140 -0.85 16.17 -10.11
CA MET A 140 -0.13 16.46 -8.86
C MET A 140 1.17 15.65 -8.71
N MET A 141 1.32 14.52 -9.41
CA MET A 141 2.59 13.77 -9.41
C MET A 141 3.76 14.61 -9.97
N ILE A 142 3.50 15.51 -10.91
CA ILE A 142 4.53 16.36 -11.55
C ILE A 142 5.25 17.25 -10.51
N PRO A 143 4.56 18.11 -9.73
CA PRO A 143 5.22 18.92 -8.70
C PRO A 143 5.75 18.08 -7.54
N LEU A 144 5.01 17.04 -7.10
CA LEU A 144 5.42 16.20 -5.96
C LEU A 144 6.71 15.45 -6.25
N ARG A 145 6.91 14.96 -7.48
CA ARG A 145 8.16 14.30 -7.87
C ARG A 145 9.37 15.21 -7.65
N ARG A 146 9.26 16.48 -8.02
CA ARG A 146 10.37 17.42 -7.84
C ARG A 146 10.62 17.72 -6.36
N ALA A 147 9.56 17.96 -5.59
CA ALA A 147 9.65 18.28 -4.17
C ALA A 147 10.15 17.11 -3.32
N LEU A 148 9.63 15.90 -3.54
CA LEU A 148 9.90 14.73 -2.69
C LEU A 148 11.09 13.90 -3.18
N ILE A 149 11.28 13.74 -4.49
CA ILE A 149 12.33 12.87 -5.02
C ILE A 149 13.59 13.66 -5.34
N VAL A 150 13.47 14.78 -6.07
CA VAL A 150 14.64 15.53 -6.55
C VAL A 150 15.25 16.39 -5.44
N GLN A 151 14.44 17.20 -4.74
CA GLN A 151 14.94 18.11 -3.70
C GLN A 151 15.30 17.41 -2.39
N GLN A 152 14.61 16.32 -2.05
CA GLN A 152 14.85 15.56 -0.82
C GLN A 152 15.62 14.25 -1.07
N HIS A 153 16.37 14.19 -2.18
CA HIS A 153 17.18 13.04 -2.53
C HIS A 153 18.18 12.72 -1.39
N GLY A 154 18.22 11.46 -0.95
CA GLY A 154 19.12 11.02 0.11
C GLY A 154 18.69 11.37 1.54
N VAL A 155 17.68 12.23 1.72
CA VAL A 155 17.13 12.60 3.04
C VAL A 155 15.95 11.71 3.40
N LEU A 156 14.99 11.56 2.48
CA LEU A 156 13.82 10.73 2.67
C LEU A 156 14.16 9.26 2.42
N LYS A 157 13.82 8.40 3.39
CA LYS A 157 13.90 6.95 3.24
C LYS A 157 12.64 6.45 2.54
N TYR A 158 12.82 5.69 1.46
CA TYR A 158 11.75 5.05 0.70
C TYR A 158 11.76 3.53 0.93
N PRO A 159 11.38 3.02 2.12
CA PRO A 159 11.55 1.61 2.47
C PRO A 159 10.81 0.68 1.49
N GLU A 160 9.57 1.00 1.14
CA GLU A 160 8.79 0.18 0.20
C GLU A 160 9.34 0.24 -1.23
N GLY A 161 9.67 1.45 -1.72
CA GLY A 161 10.23 1.64 -3.06
C GLY A 161 11.57 0.92 -3.22
N THR A 162 12.43 1.00 -2.22
CA THR A 162 13.72 0.28 -2.19
C THR A 162 13.50 -1.23 -2.13
N ALA A 163 12.58 -1.72 -1.31
CA ALA A 163 12.26 -3.15 -1.25
C ALA A 163 11.74 -3.68 -2.61
N CYS A 164 10.84 -2.95 -3.26
CA CYS A 164 10.35 -3.31 -4.60
C CYS A 164 11.49 -3.34 -5.62
N ALA A 165 12.37 -2.33 -5.61
CA ALA A 165 13.51 -2.26 -6.52
C ALA A 165 14.47 -3.44 -6.32
N GLU A 166 14.80 -3.81 -5.08
CA GLU A 166 15.66 -4.97 -4.79
C GLU A 166 15.01 -6.29 -5.21
N VAL A 167 13.69 -6.45 -5.01
CA VAL A 167 12.94 -7.62 -5.50
C VAL A 167 12.99 -7.71 -7.02
N LEU A 168 12.79 -6.60 -7.73
CA LEU A 168 12.86 -6.57 -9.19
C LEU A 168 14.26 -6.88 -9.70
N LYS A 169 15.31 -6.28 -9.13
CA LYS A 169 16.71 -6.55 -9.50
C LYS A 169 17.10 -8.01 -9.25
N ALA A 170 16.76 -8.55 -8.08
CA ALA A 170 17.01 -9.95 -7.74
C ALA A 170 16.21 -10.90 -8.64
N GLY A 171 14.99 -10.52 -9.01
CA GLY A 171 14.14 -11.28 -9.90
C GLY A 171 14.65 -11.36 -11.32
N THR A 172 15.01 -10.22 -11.92
CA THR A 172 15.47 -10.16 -13.31
C THR A 172 16.88 -10.74 -13.50
N SER A 173 17.76 -10.62 -12.51
CA SER A 173 19.10 -11.24 -12.56
C SER A 173 19.04 -12.77 -12.56
N LEU A 174 18.05 -13.35 -11.86
CA LEU A 174 17.79 -14.80 -11.86
C LEU A 174 17.04 -15.29 -13.10
N GLN A 175 16.25 -14.42 -13.75
CA GLN A 175 15.54 -14.76 -14.98
C GLN A 175 16.50 -15.12 -16.13
N ASN A 176 17.71 -14.55 -16.13
CA ASN A 176 18.78 -14.84 -17.08
C ASN A 176 19.56 -16.14 -16.78
N LYS A 177 19.29 -16.83 -15.67
CA LYS A 177 19.90 -18.14 -15.33
C LYS A 177 18.89 -19.28 -15.57
N PRO A 178 19.16 -20.20 -16.52
CA PRO A 178 18.17 -21.19 -16.95
C PRO A 178 17.86 -22.31 -15.94
N ASN A 179 18.68 -22.52 -14.89
CA ASN A 179 18.53 -23.66 -13.96
C ASN A 179 18.30 -23.27 -12.50
N THR A 180 17.89 -22.03 -12.20
CA THR A 180 17.56 -21.64 -10.82
C THR A 180 16.04 -21.70 -10.62
N SER A 181 15.63 -22.48 -9.61
CA SER A 181 14.26 -22.48 -9.09
C SER A 181 13.85 -21.06 -8.69
N MET A 182 12.54 -20.83 -8.68
CA MET A 182 11.86 -19.57 -8.32
C MET A 182 12.68 -18.68 -7.36
N VAL A 183 12.85 -17.40 -7.74
CA VAL A 183 13.58 -16.36 -6.99
C VAL A 183 13.42 -16.57 -5.48
N ALA A 184 14.51 -16.66 -4.72
CA ALA A 184 14.45 -16.91 -3.27
C ALA A 184 13.49 -15.92 -2.55
N GLY A 185 13.40 -14.67 -3.03
CA GLY A 185 12.44 -13.68 -2.56
C GLY A 185 10.98 -13.90 -3.02
N ALA A 186 10.76 -14.45 -4.22
CA ALA A 186 9.41 -14.78 -4.68
C ALA A 186 8.83 -15.96 -3.88
N GLN A 187 9.60 -17.01 -3.62
CA GLN A 187 9.16 -18.13 -2.80
C GLN A 187 8.73 -17.69 -1.40
N LEU A 188 9.48 -16.77 -0.78
CA LEU A 188 9.11 -16.19 0.51
C LEU A 188 7.80 -15.41 0.45
N VAL A 189 7.58 -14.61 -0.59
CA VAL A 189 6.35 -13.83 -0.76
C VAL A 189 5.15 -14.74 -1.03
N PHE A 190 5.28 -15.77 -1.87
CA PHE A 190 4.22 -16.76 -2.10
C PHE A 190 3.93 -17.60 -0.85
N CYS A 191 4.96 -17.98 -0.09
CA CYS A 191 4.80 -18.67 1.19
C CYS A 191 4.07 -17.76 2.21
N GLY A 192 4.46 -16.49 2.30
CA GLY A 192 3.79 -15.50 3.15
C GLY A 192 2.32 -15.31 2.76
N PHE A 193 2.01 -15.23 1.46
CA PHE A 193 0.63 -15.21 0.98
C PHE A 193 -0.15 -16.47 1.35
N ALA A 194 0.45 -17.65 1.19
CA ALA A 194 -0.19 -18.91 1.54
C ALA A 194 -0.49 -18.97 3.05
N VAL A 195 0.47 -18.62 3.90
CA VAL A 195 0.29 -18.58 5.36
C VAL A 195 -0.76 -17.55 5.76
N GLY A 196 -0.72 -16.34 5.18
CA GLY A 196 -1.72 -15.30 5.43
C GLY A 196 -3.12 -15.72 4.97
N PHE A 197 -3.23 -16.38 3.81
CA PHE A 197 -4.48 -16.91 3.29
C PHE A 197 -5.03 -18.01 4.20
N VAL A 198 -4.21 -18.98 4.61
CA VAL A 198 -4.62 -20.03 5.55
C VAL A 198 -5.09 -19.41 6.87
N TYR A 199 -4.33 -18.47 7.43
CA TYR A 199 -4.73 -17.78 8.66
C TYR A 199 -6.08 -17.07 8.51
N LYS A 200 -6.27 -16.28 7.45
CA LYS A 200 -7.52 -15.57 7.19
C LYS A 200 -8.68 -16.52 6.90
N PHE A 201 -8.43 -17.64 6.22
CA PHE A 201 -9.42 -18.67 5.94
C PHE A 201 -9.88 -19.36 7.22
N LEU A 202 -8.94 -19.69 8.13
CA LEU A 202 -9.27 -20.23 9.45
C LEU A 202 -10.01 -19.21 10.32
N MET A 203 -9.61 -17.94 10.26
CA MET A 203 -10.19 -16.87 11.07
C MET A 203 -11.59 -16.46 10.60
N SER A 204 -11.74 -16.11 9.32
CA SER A 204 -12.97 -15.55 8.76
C SER A 204 -13.89 -16.62 8.14
N GLY A 205 -13.31 -17.63 7.49
CA GLY A 205 -14.05 -18.72 6.86
C GLY A 205 -14.59 -19.74 7.86
N LEU A 206 -13.72 -20.24 8.75
CA LEU A 206 -14.09 -21.24 9.77
C LEU A 206 -14.55 -20.60 11.10
N ARG A 207 -14.43 -19.28 11.27
CA ARG A 207 -14.82 -18.53 12.47
C ARG A 207 -14.30 -19.14 13.78
N LEU A 208 -13.09 -19.70 13.75
CA LEU A 208 -12.49 -20.35 14.92
C LEU A 208 -12.27 -19.37 16.09
N TRP A 209 -12.04 -18.08 15.81
CA TRP A 209 -11.78 -17.02 16.79
C TRP A 209 -12.51 -15.73 16.37
N LYS A 210 -12.86 -14.85 17.32
CA LYS A 210 -13.52 -13.57 17.00
C LYS A 210 -12.61 -12.67 16.18
N GLU A 211 -13.11 -12.15 15.06
CA GLU A 211 -12.35 -11.22 14.20
C GLU A 211 -11.99 -9.91 14.92
N ILE A 212 -12.88 -9.45 15.81
CA ILE A 212 -12.74 -8.22 16.58
C ILE A 212 -13.12 -8.53 18.03
N PRO A 213 -12.17 -8.95 18.89
CA PRO A 213 -12.37 -8.92 20.33
C PRO A 213 -12.58 -7.46 20.78
N GLU A 214 -13.83 -7.11 21.03
CA GLU A 214 -14.24 -5.82 21.57
C GLU A 214 -14.65 -5.95 23.04
N LYS A 215 -14.18 -5.01 23.86
CA LYS A 215 -14.65 -4.78 25.22
C LYS A 215 -15.04 -3.31 25.37
N VAL A 216 -16.34 -3.05 25.41
CA VAL A 216 -16.90 -1.73 25.73
C VAL A 216 -16.94 -1.57 27.25
N PHE A 217 -16.42 -0.46 27.77
CA PHE A 217 -16.43 -0.17 29.20
C PHE A 217 -17.84 0.23 29.69
N GLY A 218 -18.16 -0.16 30.92
CA GLY A 218 -19.46 0.07 31.56
C GLY A 218 -19.65 1.49 32.12
N LYS A 219 -20.62 1.65 33.03
CA LYS A 219 -21.17 2.95 33.52
C LYS A 219 -20.16 4.00 34.01
N GLY A 220 -18.93 3.64 34.40
CA GLY A 220 -17.87 4.59 34.80
C GLY A 220 -17.04 5.17 33.64
N PHE A 221 -17.10 4.57 32.45
CA PHE A 221 -16.37 4.96 31.23
C PHE A 221 -17.28 4.79 30.00
N ALA A 222 -18.52 5.28 30.11
CA ALA A 222 -19.53 5.11 29.08
C ALA A 222 -19.05 5.71 27.75
N GLY A 223 -18.83 4.88 26.74
CA GLY A 223 -18.34 5.26 25.41
C GLY A 223 -16.90 4.88 25.10
N GLY A 224 -16.11 4.47 26.09
CA GLY A 224 -14.77 3.93 25.84
C GLY A 224 -14.86 2.46 25.41
N SER A 225 -14.17 2.08 24.34
CA SER A 225 -14.02 0.69 23.93
C SER A 225 -12.58 0.36 23.63
N ILE A 226 -12.19 -0.89 23.92
CA ILE A 226 -10.96 -1.49 23.44
C ILE A 226 -11.37 -2.58 22.46
N SER A 227 -11.01 -2.36 21.20
CA SER A 227 -11.19 -3.32 20.11
C SER A 227 -9.83 -3.58 19.49
N ALA A 228 -9.50 -4.84 19.29
CA ALA A 228 -8.30 -5.23 18.56
C ALA A 228 -8.70 -6.01 17.32
N GLU A 229 -8.38 -5.51 16.14
CA GLU A 229 -8.49 -6.28 14.89
C GLU A 229 -7.14 -6.93 14.61
N VAL A 230 -7.05 -8.24 14.85
CA VAL A 230 -5.81 -9.01 14.67
C VAL A 230 -5.86 -9.69 13.31
N SER A 231 -5.64 -8.92 12.26
CA SER A 231 -5.61 -9.43 10.88
C SER A 231 -4.17 -9.54 10.36
N PRO A 232 -3.87 -10.57 9.54
CA PRO A 232 -2.51 -10.77 9.01
C PRO A 232 -2.08 -9.61 8.11
N GLU A 233 -3.02 -8.94 7.44
CA GLU A 233 -2.73 -7.77 6.60
C GLU A 233 -2.24 -6.58 7.42
N LEU A 234 -2.90 -6.28 8.55
CA LEU A 234 -2.50 -5.18 9.44
C LEU A 234 -1.18 -5.47 10.14
N LEU A 235 -0.94 -6.73 10.50
CA LEU A 235 0.35 -7.17 11.05
C LEU A 235 1.48 -6.99 10.03
N GLY A 236 1.24 -7.34 8.76
CA GLY A 236 2.18 -7.13 7.67
C GLY A 236 2.51 -5.65 7.46
N VAL A 237 1.50 -4.77 7.43
CA VAL A 237 1.71 -3.31 7.34
C VAL A 237 2.51 -2.79 8.53
N GLY A 238 2.16 -3.19 9.75
CA GLY A 238 2.88 -2.79 10.95
C GLY A 238 4.36 -3.16 10.91
N TYR A 239 4.69 -4.33 10.36
CA TYR A 239 6.07 -4.78 10.20
C TYR A 239 6.86 -3.94 9.18
N ILE A 240 6.24 -3.56 8.06
CA ILE A 240 6.89 -2.75 7.01
C ILE A 240 7.14 -1.32 7.49
N ILE A 241 6.15 -0.69 8.12
CA ILE A 241 6.24 0.69 8.58
C ILE A 241 7.13 0.80 9.83
N GLY A 242 7.12 -0.24 10.68
CA GLY A 242 7.95 -0.35 11.87
C GLY A 242 7.32 0.27 13.14
N PRO A 243 7.94 0.01 14.31
CA PRO A 243 7.33 0.27 15.61
C PRO A 243 7.12 1.76 15.91
N ARG A 244 7.92 2.65 15.32
CA ARG A 244 7.85 4.10 15.60
C ARG A 244 6.57 4.73 15.08
N ILE A 245 6.17 4.43 13.85
CA ILE A 245 4.95 5.01 13.26
C ILE A 245 3.74 4.24 13.81
N ALA A 246 3.87 2.92 13.97
CA ALA A 246 2.84 2.10 14.60
C ALA A 246 2.49 2.59 16.02
N SER A 247 3.48 2.97 16.84
CA SER A 247 3.22 3.51 18.19
C SER A 247 2.57 4.88 18.16
N ILE A 248 2.89 5.74 17.19
CA ILE A 248 2.23 7.04 17.01
C ILE A 248 0.76 6.84 16.62
N MET A 249 0.47 5.93 15.67
CA MET A 249 -0.90 5.59 15.28
C MET A 249 -1.67 4.98 16.46
N PHE A 250 -1.04 4.08 17.22
CA PHE A 250 -1.62 3.48 18.42
C PHE A 250 -1.93 4.54 19.48
N ALA A 251 -1.01 5.48 19.73
CA ALA A 251 -1.23 6.58 20.67
C ALA A 251 -2.42 7.46 20.24
N GLY A 252 -2.55 7.75 18.94
CA GLY A 252 -3.71 8.46 18.39
C GLY A 252 -5.01 7.71 18.58
N GLY A 253 -5.02 6.40 18.32
CA GLY A 253 -6.17 5.52 18.55
C GLY A 253 -6.57 5.46 20.03
N ALA A 254 -5.60 5.26 20.92
CA ALA A 254 -5.82 5.25 22.37
C ALA A 254 -6.36 6.59 22.87
N LEU A 255 -5.82 7.72 22.40
CA LEU A 255 -6.31 9.04 22.76
C LEU A 255 -7.75 9.27 22.25
N SER A 256 -8.07 8.82 21.04
CA SER A 256 -9.44 8.94 20.52
C SER A 256 -10.44 8.10 21.30
N TYR A 257 -10.19 6.78 21.42
CA TYR A 257 -11.13 5.83 21.99
C TYR A 257 -11.22 5.85 23.53
N LEU A 258 -10.13 6.19 24.23
CA LEU A 258 -10.10 6.20 25.69
C LEU A 258 -10.27 7.60 26.28
N VAL A 259 -10.06 8.67 25.52
CA VAL A 259 -10.15 10.05 26.05
C VAL A 259 -11.22 10.85 25.33
N LEU A 260 -11.09 11.08 24.02
CA LEU A 260 -11.99 12.01 23.31
C LEU A 260 -13.43 11.51 23.25
N ILE A 261 -13.67 10.26 22.89
CA ILE A 261 -15.04 9.71 22.78
C ILE A 261 -15.76 9.71 24.13
N PRO A 262 -15.16 9.19 25.23
CA PRO A 262 -15.78 9.29 26.56
C PRO A 262 -16.01 10.73 27.02
N LEU A 263 -15.09 11.65 26.70
CA LEU A 263 -15.22 13.06 27.06
C LEU A 263 -16.41 13.72 26.34
N ILE A 264 -16.53 13.51 25.02
CA ILE A 264 -17.67 13.99 24.23
C ILE A 264 -18.97 13.41 24.77
N ARG A 265 -18.99 12.13 25.13
CA ARG A 265 -20.19 11.49 25.68
C ARG A 265 -20.53 11.99 27.08
N PHE A 266 -19.54 12.29 27.91
CA PHE A 266 -19.74 12.86 29.24
C PHE A 266 -20.35 14.26 29.13
N PHE A 267 -19.77 15.17 28.33
CA PHE A 267 -20.30 16.53 28.17
C PHE A 267 -21.60 16.58 27.37
N GLY A 268 -21.72 15.77 26.31
CA GLY A 268 -22.93 15.67 25.48
C GLY A 268 -24.12 15.11 26.24
N GLY A 269 -23.91 14.30 27.29
CA GLY A 269 -24.97 13.85 28.19
C GLY A 269 -25.64 14.97 29.00
N TYR A 270 -25.01 16.15 29.12
CA TYR A 270 -25.57 17.33 29.78
C TYR A 270 -26.18 18.35 28.80
N ALA A 271 -26.09 18.12 27.48
CA ALA A 271 -26.68 18.99 26.47
C ALA A 271 -28.13 18.57 26.16
N SER A 272 -29.05 19.54 26.12
CA SER A 272 -30.48 19.32 25.87
C SER A 272 -30.86 19.29 24.38
N THR A 273 -29.91 19.60 23.49
CA THR A 273 -30.04 19.50 22.03
C THR A 273 -28.76 18.91 21.43
N PRO A 274 -28.86 18.13 20.34
CA PRO A 274 -27.73 17.45 19.70
C PRO A 274 -26.68 18.39 19.13
#